data_AF-A0A842T4N0-F1
#
_entry.id   AF-A0A842T4N0-F1
#
_cell.length_a   1.000
_cell.length_b   1.000
_cell.length_c   1.000
_cell.angle_alpha   90.00
_cell.angle_beta   90.00
_cell.angle_gamma   90.00
#
_symmetry.space_group_name_H-M   'P 1'
#
loop_
_entity.id
_entity.type
_entity.pdbx_description
1 polymer ?
#
loop_
_entity_poly.entity_id
_entity_poly.type
_entity_poly.pdbx_seq_one_letter_code
_entity_poly.pdbx_strand_id
1 'polypeptide(L)'
;MHWFINYHRAVFRPTDVESKVKQLQKIGICPNCDCSLFIYEDENNERYIKCEICGHAYNIPQKGEIYVTKFCCPIYSYPILVIKSNEQNQFFYTNNRCLECEEYDECSAMDQLGNTLNIKENF
;
A
#
# COMPACT_ATOMS: atom_id res chain seq x y z
N MET A 1 12.09 26.52 -21.91
CA MET A 1 12.35 25.23 -21.24
C MET A 1 12.13 25.42 -19.75
N HIS A 2 10.94 25.06 -19.26
CA HIS A 2 10.67 24.90 -17.82
C HIS A 2 9.46 23.96 -17.72
N TRP A 3 9.71 22.71 -17.33
CA TRP A 3 8.67 21.75 -17.00
C TRP A 3 8.47 21.78 -15.48
N PHE A 4 7.31 22.25 -15.03
CA PHE A 4 6.84 22.04 -13.67
C PHE A 4 6.02 20.75 -13.66
N ILE A 5 6.50 19.72 -12.94
CA ILE A 5 5.75 18.51 -12.67
C ILE A 5 4.77 18.84 -11.54
N ASN A 6 3.49 19.05 -11.89
CA ASN A 6 2.42 19.18 -10.91
C ASN A 6 2.08 17.79 -10.35
N TYR A 7 2.39 17.56 -9.08
CA TYR A 7 1.87 16.43 -8.30
C TYR A 7 0.34 16.54 -8.22
N HIS A 8 -0.36 15.71 -9.00
CA HIS A 8 -1.80 15.55 -8.84
C HIS A 8 -2.09 14.86 -7.50
N ARG A 9 -2.58 15.66 -6.53
CA ARG A 9 -3.38 15.18 -5.40
C ARG A 9 -4.55 14.35 -5.95
N ALA A 10 -4.56 13.05 -5.69
CA ALA A 10 -5.71 12.20 -5.96
C ALA A 10 -6.84 12.62 -5.00
N VAL A 11 -7.78 13.42 -5.50
CA VAL A 11 -9.01 13.75 -4.77
C VAL A 11 -9.97 12.58 -4.97
N PHE A 12 -10.23 11.84 -3.89
CA PHE A 12 -11.27 10.82 -3.81
C PHE A 12 -12.61 11.44 -4.23
N ARG A 13 -13.18 11.02 -5.37
CA ARG A 13 -14.53 11.40 -5.79
C ARG A 13 -15.52 10.33 -5.32
N PRO A 14 -16.43 10.64 -4.38
CA PRO A 14 -17.60 9.80 -4.18
C PRO A 14 -18.59 10.14 -5.30
N THR A 15 -18.78 9.24 -6.26
CA THR A 15 -19.91 9.35 -7.21
C THR A 15 -21.04 8.46 -6.72
N ASP A 16 -22.23 9.06 -6.59
CA ASP A 16 -23.52 8.48 -6.20
C ASP A 16 -24.09 7.48 -7.22
N VAL A 17 -23.26 6.51 -7.63
CA VAL A 17 -23.69 5.30 -8.29
C VAL A 17 -23.43 4.20 -7.29
N GLU A 18 -24.44 3.38 -7.02
CA GLU A 18 -24.38 2.20 -6.14
C GLU A 18 -23.46 1.15 -6.78
N SER A 19 -22.19 1.51 -6.86
CA SER A 19 -21.11 0.74 -7.44
C SER A 19 -20.91 -0.48 -6.57
N LYS A 20 -20.88 -1.64 -7.22
CA LYS A 20 -20.78 -2.93 -6.53
C LYS A 20 -19.37 -3.09 -5.98
N VAL A 21 -19.12 -2.51 -4.81
CA VAL A 21 -17.84 -2.61 -4.11
C VAL A 21 -17.80 -3.92 -3.34
N LYS A 22 -16.75 -4.72 -3.57
CA LYS A 22 -16.47 -5.94 -2.85
C LYS A 22 -15.42 -5.69 -1.78
N GLN A 23 -15.75 -5.97 -0.52
CA GLN A 23 -14.77 -6.04 0.56
C GLN A 23 -14.02 -7.37 0.50
N LEU A 24 -12.69 -7.33 0.44
CA LEU A 24 -11.86 -8.52 0.27
C LEU A 24 -11.35 -9.06 1.61
N GLN A 25 -10.48 -8.32 2.29
CA GLN A 25 -9.86 -8.77 3.55
C GLN A 25 -9.39 -7.61 4.42
N LYS A 26 -9.27 -7.88 5.73
CA LYS A 26 -8.68 -6.96 6.71
C LYS A 26 -7.15 -6.98 6.58
N ILE A 27 -6.52 -5.80 6.55
CA ILE A 27 -5.07 -5.69 6.44
C ILE A 27 -4.38 -5.28 7.74
N GLY A 28 -5.12 -4.70 8.68
CA GLY A 28 -4.56 -4.18 9.91
C GLY A 28 -5.39 -3.06 10.50
N ILE A 29 -4.71 -2.16 11.21
CA ILE A 29 -5.30 -1.05 11.95
C ILE A 29 -4.89 0.28 11.30
N CYS A 30 -5.80 1.23 11.26
CA CYS A 30 -5.60 2.57 10.77
C CYS A 30 -4.89 3.40 11.83
N PRO A 31 -3.68 3.94 11.59
CA PRO A 31 -2.95 4.72 12.57
C PRO A 31 -3.60 6.08 12.88
N ASN A 32 -4.60 6.52 12.09
CA ASN A 32 -5.29 7.80 12.31
C ASN A 32 -6.39 7.71 13.38
N CYS A 33 -6.98 6.53 13.58
CA CYS A 33 -8.17 6.39 14.44
C CYS A 33 -8.30 5.01 15.09
N ASP A 34 -7.26 4.19 15.02
CA ASP A 34 -7.18 2.83 15.59
C ASP A 34 -8.30 1.86 15.18
N CYS A 35 -8.95 2.13 14.04
CA CYS A 35 -10.01 1.29 13.49
C CYS A 35 -9.48 0.36 12.40
N SER A 36 -10.25 -0.65 12.02
CA SER A 36 -9.83 -1.62 11.01
C SER A 36 -9.62 -0.99 9.62
N LEU A 37 -8.59 -1.45 8.91
CA LEU A 37 -8.35 -1.19 7.48
C LEU A 37 -8.70 -2.43 6.66
N PHE A 38 -9.41 -2.23 5.55
CA PHE A 38 -9.80 -3.29 4.62
C PHE A 38 -9.39 -2.96 3.19
N ILE A 39 -9.18 -4.01 2.40
CA ILE A 39 -9.06 -3.91 0.95
C ILE A 39 -10.45 -4.00 0.34
N TYR A 40 -10.74 -3.10 -0.59
CA TYR A 40 -11.93 -3.07 -1.41
C TYR A 40 -11.53 -3.18 -2.88
N GLU A 41 -12.41 -3.78 -3.67
CA GLU A 41 -12.32 -3.87 -5.12
C GLU A 41 -13.64 -3.36 -5.71
N ASP A 42 -13.56 -2.43 -6.65
CA ASP A 42 -14.75 -1.93 -7.35
C ASP A 42 -15.08 -2.76 -8.61
N GLU A 43 -16.12 -2.36 -9.33
CA GLU A 43 -16.56 -3.03 -10.55
C GLU A 43 -15.56 -2.93 -11.72
N ASN A 44 -14.66 -1.96 -11.69
CA ASN A 44 -13.58 -1.80 -12.66
C ASN A 44 -12.33 -2.60 -12.28
N ASN A 45 -12.39 -3.38 -11.20
CA ASN A 45 -11.26 -4.07 -10.56
C ASN A 45 -10.19 -3.10 -10.02
N GLU A 46 -10.56 -1.85 -9.75
CA GLU A 46 -9.71 -0.93 -9.01
C GLU A 46 -9.69 -1.33 -7.55
N ARG A 47 -8.48 -1.45 -7.00
CA ARG A 47 -8.26 -1.86 -5.63
C ARG A 47 -7.82 -0.68 -4.79
N TYR A 48 -8.40 -0.58 -3.61
CA TYR A 48 -8.04 0.45 -2.65
C TYR A 48 -8.19 -0.05 -1.23
N ILE A 49 -7.45 0.57 -0.33
CA ILE A 49 -7.55 0.33 1.10
C ILE A 49 -8.35 1.47 1.69
N LYS A 50 -9.29 1.14 2.57
CA LYS A 50 -10.11 2.14 3.25
C LYS A 50 -10.30 1.75 4.71
N CYS A 51 -10.28 2.76 5.58
CA CYS A 51 -10.69 2.63 6.96
C CYS A 51 -12.22 2.67 7.07
N GLU A 52 -12.79 1.76 7.86
CA GLU A 52 -14.24 1.69 8.06
C GLU A 52 -14.84 2.94 8.70
N ILE A 53 -14.06 3.66 9.52
CA ILE A 53 -14.58 4.74 10.37
C ILE A 53 -14.12 6.13 9.92
N CYS A 54 -12.81 6.41 9.85
CA CYS A 54 -12.34 7.77 9.56
C CYS A 54 -12.39 8.15 8.07
N GLY A 55 -12.75 7.22 7.20
CA GLY A 55 -12.82 7.45 5.75
C GLY A 55 -11.47 7.56 5.04
N HIS A 56 -10.35 7.45 5.76
CA HIS A 56 -9.01 7.43 5.16
C HIS A 56 -8.91 6.30 4.14
N ALA A 57 -8.51 6.63 2.91
CA ALA A 57 -8.38 5.67 1.83
C ALA A 57 -7.18 5.98 0.92
N TYR A 58 -6.62 4.94 0.32
CA TYR A 58 -5.55 5.04 -0.66
C TYR A 58 -5.59 3.87 -1.64
N ASN A 59 -5.22 4.13 -2.89
CA ASN A 59 -5.27 3.13 -3.96
C ASN A 59 -4.11 2.14 -3.81
N ILE A 60 -4.28 0.94 -4.36
CA ILE A 60 -3.22 -0.05 -4.50
C ILE A 60 -3.19 -0.58 -5.95
N PRO A 61 -2.08 -1.20 -6.40
CA PRO A 61 -2.02 -1.82 -7.71
C PRO A 61 -3.20 -2.77 -8.00
N GLN A 62 -3.80 -2.59 -9.18
CA GLN A 62 -4.93 -3.39 -9.66
C GLN A 62 -4.53 -4.85 -9.94
N LYS A 63 -3.27 -5.08 -10.29
CA LYS A 63 -2.73 -6.39 -10.69
C LYS A 63 -1.80 -6.95 -9.61
N GLY A 64 -1.69 -8.28 -9.61
CA GLY A 64 -0.88 -9.03 -8.67
C GLY A 64 -1.68 -9.59 -7.50
N GLU A 65 -1.12 -10.60 -6.86
CA GLU A 65 -1.64 -11.21 -5.65
C GLU A 65 -1.20 -10.40 -4.43
N ILE A 66 -2.14 -10.13 -3.53
CA ILE A 66 -1.90 -9.31 -2.35
C ILE A 66 -1.73 -10.20 -1.13
N TYR A 67 -0.60 -10.03 -0.46
CA TYR A 67 -0.26 -10.69 0.80
C TYR A 67 -0.21 -9.65 1.91
N VAL A 68 -1.02 -9.86 2.94
CA VAL A 68 -1.01 -9.01 4.14
C VAL A 68 0.16 -9.43 5.02
N THR A 69 1.03 -8.47 5.34
CA THR A 69 2.14 -8.72 6.27
C THR A 69 1.77 -8.32 7.70
N LYS A 70 2.58 -8.75 8.66
CA LYS A 70 2.49 -8.29 10.06
C LYS A 70 3.32 -7.03 10.32
N PHE A 71 4.00 -6.51 9.29
CA PHE A 71 4.90 -5.37 9.44
C PHE A 71 4.14 -4.06 9.21
N CYS A 72 4.53 -3.06 9.97
CA CYS A 72 4.06 -1.70 9.82
C CYS A 72 5.21 -0.80 9.38
N CYS A 73 4.86 0.25 8.65
CA CYS A 73 5.73 1.35 8.29
C CYS A 73 6.36 1.97 9.54
N PRO A 74 7.69 2.08 9.65
CA PRO A 74 8.32 2.68 10.83
C PRO A 74 7.99 4.17 10.97
N ILE A 75 7.72 4.87 9.86
CA ILE A 75 7.45 6.31 9.86
C ILE A 75 5.97 6.60 10.14
N TYR A 76 5.07 5.94 9.42
CA TYR A 76 3.64 6.27 9.45
C TYR A 76 2.77 5.23 10.15
N SER A 77 3.36 4.14 10.64
CA SER A 77 2.64 3.03 11.31
C SER A 77 1.55 2.34 10.49
N TYR A 78 1.46 2.59 9.17
CA TYR A 78 0.54 1.87 8.29
C TYR A 78 1.03 0.44 8.01
N PRO A 79 0.12 -0.55 7.89
CA PRO A 79 0.50 -1.90 7.46
C PRO A 79 1.22 -1.90 6.10
N ILE A 80 2.21 -2.77 5.96
CA ILE A 80 2.91 -3.03 4.70
C ILE A 80 2.27 -4.25 4.03
N LEU A 81 2.00 -4.13 2.74
CA LEU A 81 1.52 -5.22 1.89
C LEU A 81 2.61 -5.69 0.95
N VAL A 82 2.56 -6.96 0.57
CA VAL A 82 3.37 -7.49 -0.53
C VAL A 82 2.45 -7.76 -1.71
N ILE A 83 2.82 -7.21 -2.86
CA ILE A 83 2.11 -7.41 -4.12
C ILE A 83 3.01 -8.21 -5.05
N LYS A 84 2.61 -9.46 -5.34
CA LYS A 84 3.34 -10.34 -6.27
C LYS A 84 2.68 -10.27 -7.64
N SER A 85 3.40 -9.74 -8.63
CA SER A 85 2.90 -9.73 -10.00
C SER A 85 3.19 -11.03 -10.73
N ASN A 86 4.37 -11.64 -10.49
CA ASN A 86 4.89 -12.89 -11.05
C ASN A 86 5.88 -13.51 -10.03
N GLU A 87 6.39 -14.72 -10.27
CA GLU A 87 7.31 -15.42 -9.35
C GLU A 87 8.57 -14.62 -8.96
N GLN A 88 9.03 -13.73 -9.85
CA GLN A 88 10.26 -12.94 -9.66
C GLN A 88 10.01 -11.49 -9.22
N ASN A 89 8.77 -10.99 -9.34
CA ASN A 89 8.46 -9.57 -9.13
C ASN A 89 7.51 -9.40 -7.95
N GLN A 90 8.08 -9.03 -6.80
CA GLN A 90 7.34 -8.65 -5.59
C GLN A 90 7.65 -7.20 -5.20
N PHE A 91 6.63 -6.47 -4.79
CA PHE A 91 6.75 -5.08 -4.36
C PHE A 91 6.14 -4.90 -2.97
N PHE A 92 6.80 -4.10 -2.15
CA PHE A 92 6.25 -3.65 -0.87
C PHE A 92 5.41 -2.41 -1.08
N TYR A 93 4.18 -2.42 -0.57
CA TYR A 93 3.21 -1.37 -0.80
C TYR A 93 2.59 -0.89 0.52
N THR A 94 2.37 0.41 0.62
CA THR A 94 1.69 1.07 1.74
C THR A 94 1.24 2.47 1.30
N ASN A 95 0.55 3.21 2.16
CA ASN A 95 -0.05 4.51 1.83
C ASN A 95 0.96 5.53 1.31
N ASN A 96 2.14 5.60 1.93
CA ASN A 96 3.21 6.54 1.59
C ASN A 96 4.56 5.83 1.57
N ARG A 97 5.60 6.47 1.02
CA ARG A 97 6.96 5.91 1.05
C ARG A 97 7.41 5.65 2.50
N CYS A 98 7.64 4.40 2.88
CA CYS A 98 7.98 4.03 4.26
C CYS A 98 9.46 4.14 4.63
N LEU A 99 10.31 4.50 3.68
CA LEU A 99 11.74 4.56 3.83
C LEU A 99 12.21 5.86 3.19
N GLU A 100 12.84 6.72 3.98
CA GLU A 100 13.56 7.90 3.49
C GLU A 100 15.02 7.52 3.25
N CYS A 101 15.25 6.64 2.27
CA CYS A 101 16.60 6.26 1.88
C CYS A 101 16.84 6.79 0.47
N GLU A 102 17.89 7.59 0.30
CA GLU A 102 18.33 8.10 -1.01
C GLU A 102 18.99 6.98 -1.83
N GLU A 103 19.62 6.01 -1.14
CA GLU A 103 20.22 4.80 -1.72
C GLU A 103 19.79 3.54 -0.95
N TYR A 104 19.64 2.42 -1.67
CA TYR A 104 19.12 1.14 -1.11
C TYR A 104 20.05 0.57 -0.02
N ASP A 105 21.36 0.71 -0.21
CA ASP A 105 22.41 0.10 0.63
C ASP A 105 22.59 0.78 1.99
N GLU A 106 22.06 1.99 2.18
CA GLU A 106 22.16 2.75 3.44
C GLU A 106 20.92 2.58 4.33
N CYS A 107 19.95 1.83 3.85
CA CYS A 107 18.65 1.73 4.47
C CYS A 107 18.68 0.73 5.63
N SER A 108 19.14 1.14 6.80
CA SER A 108 19.23 0.30 8.01
C SER A 108 17.90 -0.34 8.45
N ALA A 109 16.77 0.21 7.98
CA ALA A 109 15.42 -0.34 8.19
C ALA A 109 15.08 -1.51 7.24
N MET A 110 15.76 -1.63 6.09
CA MET A 110 15.60 -2.74 5.15
C MET A 110 16.33 -4.00 5.61
N ASP A 111 17.40 -3.89 6.39
CA ASP A 111 18.08 -5.07 6.95
C ASP A 111 17.13 -5.92 7.82
N GLN A 112 16.20 -5.29 8.55
CA GLN A 112 15.24 -6.04 9.39
C GLN A 112 14.09 -6.64 8.57
N LEU A 113 13.64 -5.96 7.51
CA LEU A 113 12.60 -6.44 6.62
C LEU A 113 13.13 -7.51 5.64
N GLY A 114 14.28 -7.28 5.03
CA GLY A 114 14.95 -8.17 4.08
C GLY A 114 15.43 -9.48 4.71
N ASN A 115 16.08 -9.43 5.88
CA ASN A 115 16.55 -10.63 6.58
C ASN A 115 15.39 -11.50 7.11
N THR A 116 14.25 -10.89 7.47
CA THR A 116 13.07 -11.65 7.93
C THR A 116 12.24 -12.21 6.76
N LEU A 117 12.31 -11.60 5.58
CA LEU A 117 11.51 -11.97 4.41
C LEU A 117 12.23 -12.87 3.40
N ASN A 118 13.46 -13.32 3.67
CA ASN A 118 14.26 -14.15 2.75
C ASN A 118 14.27 -13.57 1.32
N ILE A 119 14.48 -12.26 1.20
CA ILE A 119 14.79 -11.67 -0.10
C ILE A 119 16.20 -12.17 -0.44
N LYS A 120 16.31 -13.31 -1.10
CA LYS A 120 17.56 -13.71 -1.75
C LYS A 120 17.78 -12.71 -2.86
N GLU A 121 18.66 -11.76 -2.61
CA GLU A 121 19.24 -10.93 -3.66
C GLU A 121 19.77 -11.86 -4.76
N ASN A 122 19.15 -11.80 -5.92
CA ASN A 122 19.73 -12.27 -7.17
C ASN A 122 19.56 -11.11 -8.15
N PHE A 123 20.53 -10.22 -8.16
CA PHE A 123 20.87 -9.38 -9.30
C PHE A 123 22.29 -9.76 -9.74
#